data_AF-A0A811N6J8-F1
#
_entry.id   AF-A0A811N6J8-F1
#
_cell.length_a   1.000
_cell.length_b   1.000
_cell.length_c   1.000
_cell.angle_alpha   90.00
_cell.angle_beta   90.00
_cell.angle_gamma   90.00
#
_symmetry.space_group_name_H-M   'P 1'
#
loop_
_entity.id
_entity.type
_entity.pdbx_description
1 polymer ?
#
loop_
_entity_poly.entity_id
_entity_poly.type
_entity_poly.pdbx_seq_one_letter_code
_entity_poly.pdbx_strand_id
1 'polypeptide(L)'
;MVLSRLGDKLPCVDIFVCTADPRSEPPSLVVSAVLSVMAYSYPADKLSVYLSDDGCSALTFYALWERSRFAKLAAILQETQHRAEESYKEMTERIDSAALLGKVPEEIKAMHKGFYECDSSEVTSQNHQPIIQVVYLSSLVAQTLLGLAPTTLAPNLLGLAPTTLAQTLLQHRRFGEGNFSILLSRYCSVLFGHGKIELPLQLGYCIYGLWAPSSLPTLYYVIVPSLGLLKGIPLFPEVITSPWSITFVYVSAATYIYSLYEALGSGVSLRGWWNGQRMWIIKRTTSYLFAMIDTVSRLLGLSAMAFAITPKVTDEDQSRRYEQELMEFGASSTSPELVIVAATALLSLVCLAGGLSRVVASGCGSTSCLSAFGLQFVLCGALAAANVPVYEAMLLRKDRGRMAFGVSVAACFGLVLPACLIWVNVF
;
A
#
# COMPACT_ATOMS: atom_id res chain seq x y z
N MET A 1 21.48 -9.44 -9.85
CA MET A 1 21.96 -10.29 -8.72
C MET A 1 21.20 -11.63 -8.62
N VAL A 2 19.88 -11.68 -8.84
CA VAL A 2 19.10 -12.96 -8.86
C VAL A 2 19.31 -13.75 -10.16
N LEU A 3 19.25 -13.08 -11.31
CA LEU A 3 19.50 -13.68 -12.64
C LEU A 3 20.89 -14.35 -12.74
N SER A 4 21.92 -13.69 -12.21
CA SER A 4 23.30 -14.21 -12.18
C SER A 4 23.50 -15.39 -11.22
N ARG A 5 22.58 -15.61 -10.26
CA ARG A 5 22.67 -16.72 -9.29
C ARG A 5 21.91 -17.97 -9.73
N LEU A 6 20.83 -17.82 -10.50
CA LEU A 6 19.94 -18.93 -10.86
C LEU A 6 20.15 -19.47 -12.28
N GLY A 7 20.71 -18.67 -13.21
CA GLY A 7 20.91 -19.11 -14.60
C GLY A 7 19.61 -19.63 -15.21
N ASP A 8 19.63 -20.85 -15.77
CA ASP A 8 18.45 -21.49 -16.39
C ASP A 8 17.40 -22.01 -15.38
N LYS A 9 17.69 -21.98 -14.07
CA LYS A 9 16.79 -22.48 -13.01
C LYS A 9 15.70 -21.49 -12.58
N LEU A 10 15.39 -20.52 -13.43
CA LEU A 10 14.30 -19.59 -13.18
C LEU A 10 12.94 -20.32 -13.23
N PRO A 11 12.04 -20.07 -12.26
CA PRO A 11 10.69 -20.63 -12.27
C PRO A 11 9.84 -20.03 -13.41
N CYS A 12 8.67 -20.60 -13.69
CA CYS A 12 7.68 -19.87 -14.50
C CYS A 12 7.05 -18.76 -13.65
N VAL A 13 6.84 -17.59 -14.24
CA VAL A 13 6.27 -16.42 -13.58
C VAL A 13 5.10 -15.89 -14.39
N ASP A 14 3.95 -15.79 -13.72
CA ASP A 14 2.76 -15.16 -14.26
C ASP A 14 2.61 -13.77 -13.63
N ILE A 15 2.52 -12.74 -14.47
CA ILE A 15 2.33 -11.35 -14.04
C ILE A 15 0.93 -10.89 -14.44
N PHE A 16 0.12 -10.56 -13.43
CA PHE A 16 -1.18 -9.92 -13.62
C PHE A 16 -1.04 -8.40 -13.48
N VAL A 17 -1.38 -7.68 -14.53
CA VAL A 17 -1.63 -6.24 -14.53
C VAL A 17 -3.14 -6.08 -14.43
N CYS A 18 -3.63 -5.32 -13.45
CA CYS A 18 -5.06 -5.06 -13.28
C CYS A 18 -5.33 -3.58 -13.50
N THR A 19 -6.42 -3.27 -14.22
CA THR A 19 -6.97 -1.92 -14.36
C THR A 19 -8.48 -1.97 -14.20
N ALA A 20 -9.09 -0.88 -13.78
CA ALA A 20 -10.54 -0.82 -13.52
C ALA A 20 -11.23 0.46 -14.01
N ASP A 21 -10.48 1.54 -14.26
CA ASP A 21 -11.06 2.80 -14.74
C ASP A 21 -10.04 3.53 -15.62
N PRO A 22 -10.32 3.72 -16.93
CA PRO A 22 -9.41 4.39 -17.86
C PRO A 22 -9.16 5.87 -17.52
N ARG A 23 -10.01 6.50 -16.69
CA ARG A 23 -9.80 7.89 -16.26
C ARG A 23 -8.82 7.99 -15.10
N SER A 24 -8.98 7.12 -14.11
CA SER A 24 -8.07 7.02 -12.96
C SER A 24 -6.72 6.38 -13.34
N GLU A 25 -6.75 5.47 -14.32
CA GLU A 25 -5.61 4.72 -14.84
C GLU A 25 -5.56 4.87 -16.36
N PRO A 26 -4.94 5.95 -16.88
CA PRO A 26 -4.85 6.22 -18.30
C PRO A 26 -4.43 5.00 -19.11
N PRO A 27 -5.14 4.65 -20.20
CA PRO A 27 -4.84 3.44 -20.99
C PRO A 27 -3.42 3.40 -21.53
N SER A 28 -2.83 4.56 -21.85
CA SER A 28 -1.43 4.71 -22.27
C SER A 28 -0.46 4.25 -21.18
N LEU A 29 -0.71 4.61 -19.92
CA LEU A 29 0.08 4.16 -18.77
C LEU A 29 -0.09 2.66 -18.51
N VAL A 30 -1.31 2.14 -18.62
CA VAL A 30 -1.57 0.69 -18.50
C VAL A 30 -0.77 -0.08 -19.54
N VAL A 31 -0.81 0.35 -20.81
CA VAL A 31 -0.04 -0.25 -21.90
C VAL A 31 1.47 -0.14 -21.67
N SER A 32 1.93 1.01 -21.18
CA SER A 32 3.34 1.23 -20.82
C SER A 32 3.78 0.25 -19.74
N ALA A 33 2.95 0.00 -18.73
CA ALA A 33 3.20 -1.00 -17.69
C ALA A 33 3.30 -2.41 -18.31
N VAL A 34 2.36 -2.82 -19.15
CA VAL A 34 2.41 -4.14 -19.82
C VAL A 34 3.66 -4.24 -20.72
N LEU A 35 4.05 -3.19 -21.44
CA LEU A 35 5.27 -3.18 -22.25
C LEU A 35 6.53 -3.30 -21.39
N SER A 36 6.61 -2.59 -20.27
CA SER A 36 7.74 -2.64 -19.34
C SER A 36 7.91 -4.03 -18.71
N VAL A 37 6.79 -4.68 -18.35
CA VAL A 37 6.80 -6.06 -17.85
C VAL A 37 7.34 -7.01 -18.91
N MET A 38 6.94 -6.85 -20.16
CA MET A 38 7.37 -7.73 -21.25
C MET A 38 8.80 -7.46 -21.70
N ALA A 39 9.34 -6.29 -21.39
CA ALA A 39 10.74 -5.95 -21.52
C ALA A 39 11.59 -6.46 -20.33
N TYR A 40 11.05 -7.31 -19.45
CA TYR A 40 11.89 -7.95 -18.43
C TYR A 40 12.94 -8.84 -19.10
N SER A 41 14.17 -8.82 -18.54
CA SER A 41 15.20 -9.79 -18.86
C SER A 41 14.87 -11.16 -18.24
N TYR A 42 13.82 -11.81 -18.76
CA TYR A 42 13.35 -13.14 -18.39
C TYR A 42 13.17 -14.02 -19.63
N PRO A 43 13.39 -15.34 -19.56
CA PRO A 43 13.09 -16.23 -20.68
C PRO A 43 11.61 -16.11 -21.09
N ALA A 44 11.37 -15.88 -22.38
CA ALA A 44 10.01 -15.62 -22.91
C ALA A 44 9.08 -16.84 -22.80
N ASP A 45 9.63 -18.05 -22.72
CA ASP A 45 8.91 -19.30 -22.46
C ASP A 45 8.49 -19.47 -20.99
N LYS A 46 9.01 -18.62 -20.09
CA LYS A 46 8.77 -18.69 -18.63
C LYS A 46 8.06 -17.46 -18.07
N LEU A 47 7.77 -16.45 -18.89
CA LEU A 47 7.09 -15.24 -18.47
C LEU A 47 5.76 -15.12 -19.20
N SER A 48 4.66 -15.15 -18.45
CA SER A 48 3.32 -14.88 -19.00
C SER A 48 2.79 -13.58 -18.40
N VAL A 49 2.27 -12.70 -19.24
CA VAL A 49 1.69 -11.42 -18.81
C VAL A 49 0.21 -11.39 -19.15
N TYR A 50 -0.60 -11.09 -18.15
CA TYR A 50 -2.05 -11.00 -18.22
C TYR A 50 -2.44 -9.57 -17.90
N LEU A 51 -3.22 -8.92 -18.76
CA LEU A 51 -3.96 -7.71 -18.38
C LEU A 51 -5.39 -8.13 -18.03
N SER A 52 -5.83 -7.82 -16.81
CA SER A 52 -7.22 -7.88 -16.36
C SER A 52 -7.81 -6.48 -16.39
N ASP A 53 -8.76 -6.25 -17.28
CA ASP A 53 -9.58 -5.03 -17.25
C ASP A 53 -10.89 -5.31 -16.51
N ASP A 54 -10.92 -4.92 -15.24
CA ASP A 54 -12.05 -5.04 -14.31
C ASP A 54 -13.08 -3.91 -14.50
N GLY A 55 -12.82 -2.99 -15.44
CA GLY A 55 -13.74 -1.90 -15.80
C GLY A 55 -14.48 -2.12 -17.11
N CYS A 56 -14.12 -3.17 -17.87
CA CYS A 56 -14.51 -3.40 -19.27
C CYS A 56 -14.47 -2.10 -20.07
N SER A 57 -13.30 -1.49 -20.18
CA SER A 57 -13.13 -0.25 -20.90
C SER A 57 -12.76 -0.51 -22.36
N ALA A 58 -13.62 -0.03 -23.27
CA ALA A 58 -13.28 0.03 -24.69
C ALA A 58 -11.98 0.83 -24.94
N LEU A 59 -11.63 1.80 -24.09
CA LEU A 59 -10.39 2.58 -24.20
C LEU A 59 -9.16 1.77 -23.79
N THR A 60 -9.26 0.97 -22.72
CA THR A 60 -8.19 0.02 -22.33
C THR A 60 -7.99 -1.04 -23.40
N PHE A 61 -9.08 -1.58 -23.96
CA PHE A 61 -9.01 -2.54 -25.05
C PHE A 61 -8.40 -1.91 -26.32
N TYR A 62 -8.75 -0.67 -26.64
CA TYR A 62 -8.12 0.08 -27.75
C TYR A 62 -6.61 0.24 -27.55
N ALA A 63 -6.20 0.59 -26.33
CA ALA A 63 -4.78 0.74 -26.00
C ALA A 63 -4.02 -0.59 -26.17
N LEU A 64 -4.60 -1.71 -25.72
CA LEU A 64 -4.06 -3.05 -25.98
C LEU A 64 -3.95 -3.38 -27.47
N TRP A 65 -4.93 -2.98 -28.27
CA TRP A 65 -4.94 -3.18 -29.71
C TRP A 65 -3.85 -2.37 -30.42
N GLU A 66 -3.74 -1.07 -30.12
CA GLU A 66 -2.68 -0.18 -30.62
C GLU A 66 -1.29 -0.74 -30.27
N ARG A 67 -1.13 -1.22 -29.04
CA ARG A 67 0.08 -1.90 -28.58
C ARG A 67 0.39 -3.17 -29.37
N SER A 68 -0.60 -4.02 -29.63
CA SER A 68 -0.42 -5.23 -30.45
C SER A 68 0.05 -4.88 -31.86
N ARG A 69 -0.46 -3.78 -32.44
CA ARG A 69 0.00 -3.27 -33.73
C ARG A 69 1.45 -2.78 -33.66
N PHE A 70 1.80 -1.99 -32.65
CA PHE A 70 3.16 -1.52 -32.41
C PHE A 70 4.15 -2.69 -32.26
N ALA A 71 3.83 -3.68 -31.43
CA ALA A 71 4.69 -4.84 -31.19
C ALA A 71 4.95 -5.65 -32.47
N LYS A 72 3.94 -5.80 -33.35
CA LYS A 72 4.10 -6.45 -34.66
C LYS A 72 4.98 -5.66 -35.61
N LEU A 73 4.82 -4.34 -35.67
CA LEU A 73 5.64 -3.46 -36.52
C LEU A 73 7.10 -3.46 -36.06
N ALA A 74 7.34 -3.27 -34.75
CA ALA A 74 8.66 -3.31 -34.16
C ALA A 74 9.38 -4.66 -34.41
N ALA A 75 8.63 -5.76 -34.41
CA ALA A 75 9.15 -7.10 -34.70
C ALA A 75 9.60 -7.29 -36.15
N ILE A 76 8.84 -6.74 -37.09
CA ILE A 76 9.09 -6.88 -38.54
C ILE A 76 10.24 -5.97 -38.97
N LEU A 77 10.34 -4.79 -38.38
CA LEU A 77 11.15 -3.71 -38.93
C LEU A 77 12.57 -3.63 -38.37
N GLN A 78 12.95 -4.44 -37.37
CA GLN A 78 14.25 -4.32 -36.66
C GLN A 78 14.62 -2.84 -36.44
N GLU A 79 13.66 -2.04 -35.97
CA GLU A 79 13.74 -0.58 -36.04
C GLU A 79 14.98 -0.06 -35.29
N THR A 80 15.62 0.96 -35.87
CA THR A 80 16.61 1.76 -35.16
C THR A 80 15.95 2.48 -33.99
N GLN A 81 16.72 2.72 -32.91
CA GLN A 81 16.28 3.36 -31.66
C GLN A 81 15.38 4.57 -31.86
N HIS A 82 15.80 5.48 -32.72
CA HIS A 82 15.05 6.70 -33.01
C HIS A 82 13.65 6.46 -33.62
N ARG A 83 13.50 5.48 -34.53
CA ARG A 83 12.20 5.20 -35.19
C ARG A 83 11.22 4.50 -34.26
N ALA A 84 11.73 3.63 -33.39
CA ALA A 84 10.91 2.96 -32.39
C ALA A 84 10.37 3.96 -31.36
N GLU A 85 11.19 4.93 -30.94
CA GLU A 85 10.77 6.02 -30.04
C GLU A 85 9.67 6.88 -30.68
N GLU A 86 9.81 7.25 -31.95
CA GLU A 86 8.77 7.97 -32.70
C GLU A 86 7.48 7.16 -32.81
N SER A 87 7.55 5.88 -33.21
CA SER A 87 6.38 5.01 -33.34
C SER A 87 5.66 4.77 -32.01
N TYR A 88 6.42 4.64 -30.92
CA TYR A 88 5.89 4.55 -29.56
C TYR A 88 5.17 5.83 -29.14
N LYS A 89 5.76 6.98 -29.45
CA LYS A 89 5.17 8.30 -29.16
C LYS A 89 3.87 8.48 -29.92
N GLU A 90 3.84 8.18 -31.21
CA GLU A 90 2.63 8.24 -32.05
C GLU A 90 1.53 7.31 -31.52
N MET A 91 1.88 6.09 -31.10
CA MET A 91 0.95 5.15 -30.47
C MET A 91 0.35 5.75 -29.20
N THR A 92 1.19 6.31 -28.33
CA THR A 92 0.77 6.94 -27.08
C THR A 92 -0.15 8.13 -27.33
N GLU A 93 0.18 9.00 -28.29
CA GLU A 93 -0.64 10.14 -28.68
C GLU A 93 -2.03 9.72 -29.20
N ARG A 94 -2.11 8.64 -29.99
CA ARG A 94 -3.41 8.08 -30.44
C ARG A 94 -4.25 7.56 -29.28
N ILE A 95 -3.62 6.87 -28.32
CA ILE A 95 -4.29 6.34 -27.14
C ILE A 95 -4.80 7.48 -26.25
N ASP A 96 -3.95 8.46 -25.97
CA ASP A 96 -4.28 9.62 -25.14
C ASP A 96 -5.38 10.47 -25.79
N SER A 97 -5.34 10.65 -27.11
CA SER A 97 -6.39 11.35 -27.86
C SER A 97 -7.74 10.64 -27.74
N ALA A 98 -7.78 9.32 -27.88
CA ALA A 98 -9.01 8.53 -27.68
C ALA A 98 -9.51 8.60 -26.24
N ALA A 99 -8.59 8.56 -25.26
CA ALA A 99 -8.92 8.69 -23.84
C ALA A 99 -9.50 10.07 -23.50
N LEU A 100 -8.93 11.14 -24.04
CA LEU A 100 -9.42 12.52 -23.90
C LEU A 100 -10.81 12.71 -24.50
N LEU A 101 -11.05 12.12 -25.68
CA LEU A 101 -12.36 12.15 -26.35
C LEU A 101 -13.39 11.21 -25.71
N GLY A 102 -12.94 10.30 -24.83
CA GLY A 102 -13.74 9.24 -24.23
C GLY A 102 -14.31 8.26 -25.25
N LYS A 103 -13.76 8.21 -26.47
CA LYS A 103 -14.28 7.42 -27.59
C LYS A 103 -13.15 6.82 -28.43
N VAL A 104 -13.34 5.56 -28.80
CA VAL A 104 -12.50 4.86 -29.77
C VAL A 104 -13.01 5.16 -31.18
N PRO A 105 -12.14 5.35 -32.20
CA PRO A 105 -12.56 5.53 -33.58
C PRO A 105 -13.47 4.39 -34.07
N GLU A 106 -14.61 4.73 -34.68
CA GLU A 106 -15.64 3.75 -35.11
C GLU A 106 -15.11 2.73 -36.13
N GLU A 107 -14.20 3.17 -37.01
CA GLU A 107 -13.51 2.31 -37.96
C GLU A 107 -12.74 1.18 -37.26
N ILE A 108 -12.14 1.46 -36.10
CA ILE A 108 -11.36 0.49 -35.32
C ILE A 108 -12.29 -0.38 -34.47
N LYS A 109 -13.35 0.20 -33.90
CA LYS A 109 -14.39 -0.59 -33.20
C LYS A 109 -14.96 -1.68 -34.09
N ALA A 110 -15.24 -1.37 -35.36
CA ALA A 110 -15.77 -2.34 -36.32
C ALA A 110 -14.82 -3.50 -36.65
N MET A 111 -13.51 -3.36 -36.41
CA MET A 111 -12.53 -4.40 -36.71
C MET A 111 -12.51 -5.54 -35.68
N HIS A 112 -13.01 -5.33 -34.46
CA HIS A 112 -12.84 -6.31 -33.39
C HIS A 112 -14.09 -6.46 -32.51
N LYS A 113 -14.58 -7.69 -32.38
CA LYS A 113 -15.78 -8.01 -31.58
C LYS A 113 -15.65 -7.60 -30.10
N GLY A 114 -14.43 -7.65 -29.56
CA GLY A 114 -14.13 -7.28 -28.16
C GLY A 114 -14.53 -5.84 -27.76
N PHE A 115 -14.64 -4.90 -28.71
CA PHE A 115 -15.15 -3.56 -28.40
C PHE A 115 -16.65 -3.53 -28.06
N TYR A 116 -17.43 -4.46 -28.64
CA TYR A 116 -18.88 -4.53 -28.45
C TYR A 116 -19.30 -5.30 -27.19
N GLU A 117 -18.41 -6.14 -26.64
CA GLU A 117 -18.63 -6.82 -25.36
C GLU A 117 -18.71 -5.82 -24.20
N CYS A 118 -17.95 -4.72 -24.26
CA CYS A 118 -17.97 -3.66 -23.26
C CYS A 118 -19.00 -2.55 -23.48
N ASP A 119 -19.55 -2.41 -24.69
CA ASP A 119 -20.54 -1.37 -25.03
C ASP A 119 -22.00 -1.85 -24.90
N SER A 120 -22.24 -3.09 -24.45
CA SER A 120 -23.60 -3.62 -24.31
C SER A 120 -24.32 -3.03 -23.09
N SER A 121 -25.60 -2.64 -23.25
CA SER A 121 -26.40 -2.01 -22.19
C SER A 121 -26.70 -2.90 -20.99
N GLU A 122 -26.40 -4.20 -21.09
CA GLU A 122 -26.58 -5.20 -20.02
C GLU A 122 -25.31 -5.35 -19.16
N VAL A 123 -24.18 -4.78 -19.61
CA VAL A 123 -22.87 -4.94 -18.99
C VAL A 123 -22.45 -3.65 -18.27
N THR A 124 -22.02 -3.82 -17.04
CA THR A 124 -21.57 -2.82 -16.07
C THR A 124 -20.24 -3.29 -15.50
N SER A 125 -19.45 -2.39 -14.91
CA SER A 125 -18.20 -2.73 -14.21
C SER A 125 -18.35 -3.76 -13.07
N GLN A 126 -19.58 -4.16 -12.71
CA GLN A 126 -19.85 -5.14 -11.66
C GLN A 126 -20.38 -6.49 -12.17
N ASN A 127 -20.71 -6.64 -13.46
CA ASN A 127 -21.33 -7.86 -14.00
C ASN A 127 -20.75 -8.33 -15.34
N HIS A 128 -19.56 -7.85 -15.72
CA HIS A 128 -18.82 -8.39 -16.86
C HIS A 128 -17.83 -9.48 -16.42
N GLN A 129 -17.48 -10.38 -17.35
CA GLN A 129 -16.29 -11.21 -17.16
C GLN A 129 -15.05 -10.35 -17.28
N PRO A 130 -14.02 -10.54 -16.42
CA PRO A 130 -12.76 -9.82 -16.56
C PRO A 130 -12.18 -10.14 -17.95
N ILE A 131 -11.82 -9.09 -18.70
CA ILE A 131 -11.13 -9.28 -19.96
C ILE A 131 -9.70 -9.64 -19.62
N ILE A 132 -9.36 -10.91 -19.77
CA ILE A 132 -8.00 -11.43 -19.57
C ILE A 132 -7.38 -11.68 -20.94
N GLN A 133 -6.42 -10.84 -21.32
CA GLN A 133 -5.65 -11.06 -22.54
C GLN A 133 -4.25 -11.55 -22.19
N VAL A 134 -3.88 -12.72 -22.71
CA VAL A 134 -2.49 -13.21 -22.64
C VAL A 134 -1.67 -12.46 -23.66
N VAL A 135 -0.66 -11.76 -23.18
CA VAL A 135 0.17 -10.90 -24.03
C VAL A 135 1.47 -11.61 -24.33
N TYR A 136 1.71 -11.91 -25.61
CA TYR A 136 2.93 -12.56 -26.09
C TYR A 136 3.79 -11.56 -26.88
N LEU A 137 5.08 -11.44 -26.56
CA LEU A 137 6.12 -10.93 -27.47
C LEU A 137 7.14 -12.05 -27.65
N SER A 138 7.68 -12.18 -28.86
CA SER A 138 8.89 -12.98 -29.04
C SER A 138 10.06 -12.31 -28.29
N SER A 139 10.94 -13.13 -27.72
CA SER A 139 12.11 -12.70 -26.94
C SER A 139 12.99 -11.69 -27.68
N LEU A 140 13.12 -11.84 -29.00
CA LEU A 140 13.91 -10.96 -29.85
C LEU A 140 13.37 -9.52 -29.85
N VAL A 141 12.05 -9.34 -29.87
CA VAL A 141 11.39 -8.02 -29.92
C VAL A 141 11.46 -7.32 -28.57
N ALA A 142 11.30 -8.09 -27.49
CA ALA A 142 11.49 -7.60 -26.12
C ALA A 142 12.93 -7.13 -25.89
N GLN A 143 13.92 -7.87 -26.41
CA GLN A 143 15.34 -7.51 -26.33
C GLN A 143 15.68 -6.28 -27.17
N THR A 144 15.11 -6.15 -28.38
CA THR A 144 15.24 -4.93 -29.17
C THR A 144 14.64 -3.75 -28.39
N LEU A 145 13.41 -3.84 -27.88
CA LEU A 145 12.79 -2.77 -27.05
C LEU A 145 13.61 -2.40 -25.81
N LEU A 146 14.27 -3.38 -25.16
CA LEU A 146 15.23 -3.17 -24.08
C LEU A 146 16.50 -2.40 -24.52
N GLY A 147 17.00 -2.66 -25.72
CA GLY A 147 18.15 -1.96 -26.31
C GLY A 147 17.79 -0.59 -26.91
N LEU A 148 16.52 -0.38 -27.25
CA LEU A 148 15.97 0.89 -27.74
C LEU A 148 15.55 1.82 -26.58
N ALA A 149 15.38 1.29 -25.37
CA ALA A 149 15.21 2.11 -24.19
C ALA A 149 16.55 2.81 -23.89
N PRO A 150 16.64 4.16 -23.90
CA PRO A 150 17.83 4.84 -23.41
C PRO A 150 18.22 4.26 -22.04
N THR A 151 19.52 4.02 -21.85
CA THR A 151 20.13 3.48 -20.61
C THR A 151 19.86 4.31 -19.35
N THR A 152 18.99 5.32 -19.46
CA THR A 152 18.46 6.21 -18.41
C THR A 152 16.98 5.95 -18.08
N LEU A 153 16.27 5.04 -18.76
CA LEU A 153 14.94 4.58 -18.35
C LEU A 153 15.06 3.72 -17.09
N ALA A 154 14.93 4.42 -15.95
CA ALA A 154 13.96 4.18 -14.88
C ALA A 154 13.49 2.73 -14.63
N PRO A 155 13.28 2.33 -13.36
CA PRO A 155 12.96 0.95 -12.96
C PRO A 155 11.96 0.26 -13.90
N ASN A 156 12.26 -0.99 -14.29
CA ASN A 156 11.58 -1.81 -15.32
C ASN A 156 10.05 -2.03 -15.15
N LEU A 157 9.41 -1.35 -14.21
CA LEU A 157 7.97 -1.25 -14.04
C LEU A 157 7.62 0.13 -13.46
N LEU A 158 7.24 1.08 -14.32
CA LEU A 158 6.87 2.43 -13.90
C LEU A 158 5.35 2.49 -13.66
N GLY A 159 4.94 2.23 -12.41
CA GLY A 159 3.55 2.37 -11.97
C GLY A 159 3.32 3.66 -11.21
N LEU A 160 2.09 4.17 -11.23
CA LEU A 160 1.69 5.28 -10.36
C LEU A 160 1.41 4.77 -8.95
N ALA A 161 2.22 5.23 -7.99
CA ALA A 161 1.97 5.01 -6.57
C ALA A 161 0.99 6.09 -6.04
N PRO A 162 0.18 5.76 -5.01
CA PRO A 162 -0.55 6.79 -4.28
C PRO A 162 0.41 7.85 -3.71
N THR A 163 0.15 9.12 -3.98
CA THR A 163 0.98 10.22 -3.46
C THR A 163 0.41 10.81 -2.16
N THR A 164 -0.83 10.49 -1.83
CA THR A 164 -1.48 10.94 -0.59
C THR A 164 -1.66 9.83 0.44
N LEU A 165 -1.69 10.22 1.72
CA LEU A 165 -1.95 9.28 2.81
C LEU A 165 -3.36 8.68 2.67
N ALA A 166 -4.36 9.49 2.37
CA ALA A 166 -5.74 9.02 2.21
C ALA A 166 -5.88 7.96 1.09
N GLN A 167 -5.28 8.18 -0.08
CA GLN A 167 -5.27 7.19 -1.17
C GLN A 167 -4.54 5.91 -0.75
N THR A 168 -3.39 6.03 -0.06
CA THR A 168 -2.64 4.88 0.45
C THR A 168 -3.47 4.06 1.43
N LEU A 169 -4.18 4.72 2.35
CA LEU A 169 -5.03 4.07 3.34
C LEU A 169 -6.23 3.38 2.69
N LEU A 170 -6.86 4.02 1.71
CA LEU A 170 -7.96 3.42 0.96
C LEU A 170 -7.51 2.17 0.19
N GLN A 171 -6.36 2.24 -0.48
CA GLN A 171 -5.79 1.09 -1.19
C GLN A 171 -5.49 -0.06 -0.23
N HIS A 172 -4.85 0.22 0.91
CA HIS A 172 -4.53 -0.82 1.89
C HIS A 172 -5.76 -1.38 2.61
N ARG A 173 -6.85 -0.61 2.74
CA ARG A 173 -8.13 -1.12 3.25
C ARG A 173 -8.68 -2.17 2.30
N ARG A 174 -8.71 -1.89 0.99
CA ARG A 174 -9.13 -2.84 -0.04
C ARG A 174 -8.29 -4.13 -0.03
N PHE A 175 -6.97 -3.99 0.06
CA PHE A 175 -6.08 -5.16 0.17
C PHE A 175 -6.37 -5.96 1.44
N GLY A 176 -6.55 -5.28 2.58
CA GLY A 176 -6.92 -5.92 3.84
C GLY A 176 -8.24 -6.69 3.75
N GLU A 177 -9.26 -6.08 3.14
CA GLU A 177 -10.58 -6.69 2.96
C GLU A 177 -10.52 -7.93 2.07
N GLY A 178 -9.86 -7.83 0.91
CA GLY A 178 -9.71 -8.94 -0.02
C GLY A 178 -8.94 -10.11 0.60
N ASN A 179 -7.78 -9.82 1.19
CA ASN A 179 -6.95 -10.84 1.83
C ASN A 179 -7.66 -11.51 3.01
N PHE A 180 -8.35 -10.74 3.84
CA PHE A 180 -9.06 -11.29 4.99
C PHE A 180 -10.29 -12.11 4.57
N SER A 181 -11.01 -11.68 3.52
CA SER A 181 -12.09 -12.47 2.94
C SER A 181 -11.59 -13.80 2.38
N ILE A 182 -10.43 -13.82 1.72
CA ILE A 182 -9.79 -15.06 1.26
C ILE A 182 -9.47 -15.97 2.46
N LEU A 183 -8.88 -15.43 3.53
CA LEU A 183 -8.56 -16.17 4.75
C LEU A 183 -9.79 -16.85 5.39
N LEU A 184 -10.95 -16.17 5.36
CA LEU A 184 -12.20 -16.67 5.94
C LEU A 184 -13.01 -17.55 4.97
N SER A 185 -12.54 -17.71 3.73
CA SER A 185 -13.19 -18.53 2.71
C SER A 185 -12.62 -19.94 2.64
N ARG A 186 -13.29 -20.82 1.86
CA ARG A 186 -12.75 -22.14 1.50
C ARG A 186 -11.44 -22.09 0.72
N TYR A 187 -11.06 -20.92 0.19
CA TYR A 187 -9.83 -20.69 -0.57
C TYR A 187 -8.67 -20.21 0.31
N CYS A 188 -8.82 -20.24 1.64
CA CYS A 188 -7.72 -20.00 2.56
C CYS A 188 -6.50 -20.87 2.19
N SER A 189 -5.30 -20.26 2.14
CA SER A 189 -4.09 -20.93 1.64
C SER A 189 -3.74 -22.20 2.41
N VAL A 190 -4.01 -22.23 3.73
CA VAL A 190 -3.77 -23.39 4.59
C VAL A 190 -4.74 -24.53 4.29
N LEU A 191 -6.02 -24.22 4.08
CA LEU A 191 -7.05 -25.24 3.81
C LEU A 191 -6.96 -25.74 2.36
N PHE A 192 -6.90 -24.82 1.41
CA PHE A 192 -6.92 -25.16 -0.01
C PHE A 192 -5.59 -25.73 -0.50
N GLY A 193 -4.48 -25.29 0.08
CA GLY A 193 -3.11 -25.71 -0.24
C GLY A 193 -2.67 -26.99 0.46
N HIS A 194 -3.43 -27.48 1.45
CA HIS A 194 -3.09 -28.71 2.18
C HIS A 194 -2.94 -29.90 1.23
N GLY A 195 -1.78 -30.56 1.27
CA GLY A 195 -1.45 -31.68 0.38
C GLY A 195 -1.17 -31.30 -1.08
N LYS A 196 -1.26 -30.02 -1.45
CA LYS A 196 -0.98 -29.52 -2.82
C LYS A 196 0.31 -28.71 -2.91
N ILE A 197 0.64 -27.94 -1.88
CA ILE A 197 1.85 -27.13 -1.79
C ILE A 197 2.52 -27.33 -0.42
N GLU A 198 3.83 -27.05 -0.34
CA GLU A 198 4.59 -27.20 0.90
C GLU A 198 4.11 -26.23 2.00
N LEU A 199 4.18 -26.67 3.26
CA LEU A 199 3.73 -25.89 4.41
C LEU A 199 4.37 -24.49 4.51
N PRO A 200 5.68 -24.29 4.28
CA PRO A 200 6.28 -22.95 4.32
C PRO A 200 5.64 -21.98 3.32
N LEU A 201 5.30 -22.46 2.12
CA LEU A 201 4.64 -21.66 1.10
C LEU A 201 3.19 -21.33 1.51
N GLN A 202 2.47 -22.29 2.12
CA GLN A 202 1.13 -22.04 2.67
C GLN A 202 1.13 -20.92 3.72
N LEU A 203 2.10 -20.97 4.64
CA LEU A 203 2.28 -19.96 5.69
C LEU A 203 2.68 -18.60 5.10
N GLY A 204 3.54 -18.60 4.07
CA GLY A 204 3.93 -17.41 3.33
C GLY A 204 2.74 -16.68 2.67
N TYR A 205 1.76 -17.42 2.15
CA TYR A 205 0.51 -16.81 1.67
C TYR A 205 -0.43 -16.39 2.82
N CYS A 206 -0.47 -17.16 3.90
CA CYS A 206 -1.39 -16.93 5.02
C CYS A 206 -1.13 -15.58 5.71
N ILE A 207 0.13 -15.12 5.76
CA ILE A 207 0.50 -13.87 6.42
C ILE A 207 -0.26 -12.65 5.88
N TYR A 208 -0.59 -12.63 4.59
CA TYR A 208 -1.35 -11.54 3.96
C TYR A 208 -2.80 -11.52 4.44
N GLY A 209 -3.40 -12.69 4.66
CA GLY A 209 -4.73 -12.82 5.25
C GLY A 209 -4.83 -12.27 6.67
N LEU A 210 -3.71 -12.29 7.41
CA LEU A 210 -3.63 -11.81 8.79
C LEU A 210 -3.40 -10.29 8.90
N TRP A 211 -3.31 -9.55 7.80
CA TRP A 211 -3.15 -8.10 7.82
C TRP A 211 -4.30 -7.41 8.58
N ALA A 212 -5.56 -7.68 8.23
CA ALA A 212 -6.70 -7.06 8.91
C ALA A 212 -6.80 -7.45 10.40
N PRO A 213 -6.72 -8.74 10.80
CA PRO A 213 -6.68 -9.14 12.21
C PRO A 213 -5.53 -8.55 13.03
N SER A 214 -4.38 -8.25 12.41
CA SER A 214 -3.24 -7.65 13.11
C SER A 214 -3.51 -6.25 13.67
N SER A 215 -4.62 -5.62 13.28
CA SER A 215 -5.07 -4.33 13.83
C SER A 215 -5.36 -4.38 15.33
N LEU A 216 -6.03 -5.43 15.82
CA LEU A 216 -6.41 -5.56 17.23
C LEU A 216 -5.22 -5.59 18.20
N PRO A 217 -4.22 -6.49 18.05
CA PRO A 217 -3.06 -6.48 18.93
C PRO A 217 -2.28 -5.17 18.82
N THR A 218 -2.22 -4.57 17.63
CA THR A 218 -1.54 -3.27 17.44
C THR A 218 -2.24 -2.16 18.23
N LEU A 219 -3.57 -2.08 18.15
CA LEU A 219 -4.35 -1.10 18.92
C LEU A 219 -4.19 -1.29 20.43
N TYR A 220 -4.15 -2.54 20.90
CA TYR A 220 -3.86 -2.83 22.29
C TYR A 220 -2.53 -2.21 22.72
N TYR A 221 -1.44 -2.49 22.00
CA TYR A 221 -0.11 -1.95 22.35
C TYR A 221 0.03 -0.44 22.16
N VAL A 222 -0.78 0.18 21.29
CA VAL A 222 -0.80 1.64 21.12
C VAL A 222 -1.57 2.34 22.23
N ILE A 223 -2.72 1.80 22.63
CA ILE A 223 -3.67 2.48 23.53
C ILE A 223 -3.40 2.13 24.98
N VAL A 224 -3.35 0.84 25.31
CA VAL A 224 -3.39 0.35 26.70
C VAL A 224 -2.09 0.69 27.45
N PRO A 225 -0.88 0.43 26.90
CA PRO A 225 0.37 0.91 27.50
C PRO A 225 0.45 2.42 27.71
N SER A 226 -0.06 3.20 26.78
CA SER A 226 -0.08 4.67 26.86
C SER A 226 -0.97 5.14 28.02
N LEU A 227 -2.21 4.64 28.08
CA LEU A 227 -3.14 4.98 29.16
C LEU A 227 -2.66 4.43 30.52
N GLY A 228 -2.07 3.24 30.54
CA GLY A 228 -1.41 2.67 31.73
C GLY A 228 -0.29 3.57 32.24
N LEU A 229 0.53 4.13 31.34
CA LEU A 229 1.60 5.08 31.70
C LEU A 229 1.02 6.36 32.31
N LEU A 230 -0.07 6.89 31.76
CA LEU A 230 -0.74 8.09 32.28
C LEU A 230 -1.27 7.88 33.71
N LYS A 231 -1.89 6.73 33.99
CA LYS A 231 -2.40 6.41 35.33
C LYS A 231 -1.31 5.92 36.30
N GLY A 232 -0.17 5.46 35.79
CA GLY A 232 0.89 4.85 36.58
C GLY A 232 0.62 3.39 36.91
N ILE A 233 0.02 2.65 35.98
CA ILE A 233 -0.18 1.19 36.06
C ILE A 233 0.94 0.52 35.25
N PRO A 234 1.87 -0.22 35.91
CA PRO A 234 2.92 -0.95 35.22
C PRO A 234 2.32 -2.16 34.50
N LEU A 235 2.50 -2.23 33.18
CA LEU A 235 1.99 -3.33 32.34
C LEU A 235 3.06 -4.31 31.87
N PHE A 236 4.32 -3.92 32.01
CA PHE A 236 5.47 -4.74 31.59
C PHE A 236 6.29 -5.13 32.81
N PRO A 237 7.10 -6.21 32.71
CA PRO A 237 8.03 -6.56 33.78
C PRO A 237 8.99 -5.41 34.08
N GLU A 238 9.29 -5.24 35.37
CA GLU A 238 10.28 -4.27 35.81
C GLU A 238 11.63 -4.51 35.15
N VAL A 239 12.22 -3.45 34.60
CA VAL A 239 13.40 -3.54 33.75
C VAL A 239 14.62 -4.04 34.51
N ILE A 240 14.81 -3.59 35.76
CA ILE A 240 16.03 -3.87 36.54
C ILE A 240 15.91 -5.19 37.31
N THR A 241 14.72 -5.50 37.84
CA THR A 241 14.53 -6.60 38.80
C THR A 241 14.06 -7.90 38.14
N SER A 242 13.31 -7.81 37.03
CA SER A 242 12.70 -8.99 36.42
C SER A 242 13.55 -9.52 35.26
N PRO A 243 14.00 -10.79 35.29
CA PRO A 243 14.69 -11.42 34.16
C PRO A 243 13.86 -11.43 32.86
N TRP A 244 12.52 -11.39 32.99
CA TRP A 244 11.61 -11.38 31.84
C TRP A 244 11.71 -10.09 31.02
N SER A 245 12.17 -8.98 31.59
CA SER A 245 12.38 -7.73 30.86
C SER A 245 13.40 -7.91 29.72
N ILE A 246 14.41 -8.76 29.95
CA ILE A 246 15.46 -9.09 28.97
C ILE A 246 14.84 -9.70 27.71
N THR A 247 13.84 -10.57 27.85
CA THR A 247 13.16 -11.18 26.71
C THR A 247 12.46 -10.14 25.84
N PHE A 248 11.76 -9.17 26.45
CA PHE A 248 11.11 -8.09 25.71
C PHE A 248 12.13 -7.21 24.98
N VAL A 249 13.21 -6.83 25.66
CA VAL A 249 14.29 -6.04 25.07
C VAL A 249 14.95 -6.80 23.93
N TYR A 250 15.29 -8.07 24.13
CA TYR A 250 15.95 -8.92 23.14
C TYR A 250 15.09 -9.10 21.88
N VAL A 251 13.83 -9.51 22.02
CA VAL A 251 12.94 -9.75 20.87
C VAL A 251 12.71 -8.46 20.09
N SER A 252 12.50 -7.34 20.79
CA SER A 252 12.31 -6.03 20.15
C SER A 252 13.57 -5.59 19.41
N ALA A 253 14.72 -5.59 20.10
CA ALA A 253 16.00 -5.17 19.52
C ALA A 253 16.38 -6.07 18.34
N ALA A 254 16.32 -7.39 18.48
CA ALA A 254 16.66 -8.32 17.41
C ALA A 254 15.78 -8.10 16.17
N THR A 255 14.47 -7.92 16.35
CA THR A 255 13.53 -7.71 15.24
C THR A 255 13.83 -6.41 14.49
N TYR A 256 14.01 -5.29 15.20
CA TYR A 256 14.24 -4.00 14.57
C TYR A 256 15.66 -3.86 13.99
N ILE A 257 16.68 -4.40 14.66
CA ILE A 257 18.07 -4.42 14.15
C ILE A 257 18.14 -5.26 12.88
N TYR A 258 17.53 -6.46 12.89
CA TYR A 258 17.52 -7.32 11.71
C TYR A 258 16.76 -6.68 10.54
N SER A 259 15.58 -6.10 10.81
CA SER A 259 14.81 -5.37 9.80
C SER A 259 15.57 -4.18 9.22
N LEU A 260 16.31 -3.44 10.05
CA LEU A 260 17.14 -2.33 9.59
C LEU A 260 18.32 -2.83 8.75
N TYR A 261 18.99 -3.89 9.20
CA TYR A 261 20.09 -4.51 8.47
C TYR A 261 19.66 -4.97 7.07
N GLU A 262 18.51 -5.66 6.97
CA GLU A 262 17.95 -6.11 5.68
C GLU A 262 17.59 -4.93 4.77
N ALA A 263 16.97 -3.89 5.33
CA ALA A 263 16.59 -2.70 4.57
C ALA A 263 17.82 -1.97 4.00
N LEU A 264 18.84 -1.72 4.83
CA LEU A 264 20.09 -1.10 4.39
C LEU A 264 20.84 -1.98 3.38
N GLY A 265 20.88 -3.30 3.61
CA GLY A 265 21.46 -4.27 2.68
C GLY A 265 20.75 -4.32 1.33
N SER A 266 19.47 -3.95 1.29
CA SER A 266 18.65 -3.85 0.08
C SER A 266 18.71 -2.46 -0.59
N GLY A 267 19.53 -1.54 -0.08
CA GLY A 267 19.68 -0.18 -0.61
C GLY A 267 18.59 0.81 -0.16
N VAL A 268 17.76 0.46 0.81
CA VAL A 268 16.77 1.38 1.39
C VAL A 268 17.48 2.35 2.34
N SER A 269 17.15 3.64 2.28
CA SER A 269 17.71 4.64 3.19
C SER A 269 17.21 4.45 4.64
N LEU A 270 17.98 4.91 5.63
CA LEU A 270 17.54 4.89 7.04
C LEU A 270 16.19 5.63 7.23
N ARG A 271 16.03 6.76 6.54
CA ARG A 271 14.78 7.54 6.52
C ARG A 271 13.64 6.72 5.90
N GLY A 272 13.90 6.02 4.79
CA GLY A 272 12.94 5.12 4.15
C GLY A 272 12.50 3.96 5.06
N TRP A 273 13.44 3.33 5.77
CA TRP A 273 13.12 2.30 6.75
C TRP A 273 12.23 2.84 7.89
N TRP A 274 12.58 4.00 8.45
CA TRP A 274 11.79 4.64 9.52
C TRP A 274 10.39 5.04 9.04
N ASN A 275 10.29 5.59 7.83
CA ASN A 275 9.01 5.89 7.17
C ASN A 275 8.19 4.60 6.99
N GLY A 276 8.83 3.48 6.65
CA GLY A 276 8.20 2.16 6.56
C GLY A 276 7.60 1.70 7.88
N GLN A 277 8.34 1.82 9.00
CA GLN A 277 7.83 1.48 10.34
C GLN A 277 6.60 2.31 10.70
N ARG A 278 6.65 3.62 10.43
CA ARG A 278 5.52 4.53 10.63
C ARG A 278 4.29 4.10 9.84
N MET A 279 4.46 3.84 8.54
CA MET A 279 3.36 3.43 7.67
C MET A 279 2.76 2.10 8.10
N TRP A 280 3.55 1.17 8.64
CA TRP A 280 3.04 -0.07 9.21
C TRP A 280 2.09 0.17 10.40
N ILE A 281 2.47 1.03 11.35
CA ILE A 281 1.62 1.37 12.50
C ILE A 281 0.33 2.04 12.03
N ILE A 282 0.46 3.06 11.16
CA ILE A 282 -0.68 3.80 10.61
C ILE A 282 -1.66 2.86 9.90
N LYS A 283 -1.19 1.98 9.00
CA LYS A 283 -2.06 1.03 8.27
C LYS A 283 -2.77 0.06 9.21
N ARG A 284 -2.06 -0.46 10.23
CA ARG A 284 -2.62 -1.41 11.20
C ARG A 284 -3.69 -0.79 12.08
N THR A 285 -3.50 0.44 12.56
CA THR A 285 -4.49 1.12 13.41
C THR A 285 -5.67 1.68 12.62
N THR A 286 -5.54 1.83 11.30
CA THR A 286 -6.58 2.41 10.43
C THR A 286 -7.10 1.43 9.38
N SER A 287 -6.52 1.39 8.18
CA SER A 287 -6.98 0.59 7.04
C SER A 287 -7.32 -0.86 7.40
N TYR A 288 -6.47 -1.51 8.19
CA TYR A 288 -6.64 -2.91 8.57
C TYR A 288 -7.74 -3.09 9.62
N LEU A 289 -7.93 -2.11 10.51
CA LEU A 289 -9.06 -2.10 11.44
C LEU A 289 -10.38 -1.98 10.69
N PHE A 290 -10.49 -1.00 9.78
CA PHE A 290 -11.69 -0.84 8.94
C PHE A 290 -11.95 -2.08 8.08
N ALA A 291 -10.91 -2.61 7.42
CA ALA A 291 -11.01 -3.83 6.64
C ALA A 291 -11.52 -5.03 7.46
N MET A 292 -11.07 -5.15 8.72
CA MET A 292 -11.54 -6.19 9.63
C MET A 292 -13.02 -5.99 9.97
N ILE A 293 -13.40 -4.78 10.39
CA ILE A 293 -14.77 -4.44 10.78
C ILE A 293 -15.73 -4.67 9.60
N ASP A 294 -15.39 -4.18 8.41
CA ASP A 294 -16.23 -4.32 7.22
C ASP A 294 -16.39 -5.78 6.82
N THR A 295 -15.29 -6.55 6.83
CA THR A 295 -15.33 -7.97 6.45
C THR A 295 -16.13 -8.79 7.45
N VAL A 296 -15.97 -8.57 8.75
CA VAL A 296 -16.79 -9.21 9.79
C VAL A 296 -18.25 -8.80 9.67
N SER A 297 -18.53 -7.51 9.45
CA SER A 297 -19.89 -7.00 9.28
C SER A 297 -20.58 -7.63 8.06
N ARG A 298 -19.85 -7.83 6.95
CA ARG A 298 -20.32 -8.55 5.76
C ARG A 298 -20.62 -10.01 6.07
N LEU A 299 -19.75 -10.70 6.81
CA LEU A 299 -19.98 -12.09 7.21
C LEU A 299 -21.23 -12.24 8.10
N LEU A 300 -21.57 -11.21 8.88
CA LEU A 300 -22.78 -11.15 9.69
C LEU A 300 -24.01 -10.67 8.92
N GLY A 301 -23.89 -10.35 7.63
CA GLY A 301 -25.00 -9.87 6.79
C GLY A 301 -25.42 -8.42 7.05
N LEU A 302 -24.57 -7.61 7.71
CA LEU A 302 -24.88 -6.24 8.12
C LEU A 302 -24.54 -5.17 7.07
N SER A 303 -23.82 -5.53 6.00
CA SER A 303 -23.35 -4.57 4.98
C SER A 303 -23.21 -5.22 3.59
N ALA A 304 -23.42 -4.43 2.53
CA ALA A 304 -23.22 -4.83 1.14
C ALA A 304 -21.77 -4.56 0.68
N MET A 305 -21.34 -5.22 -0.41
CA MET A 305 -20.04 -4.92 -1.02
C MET A 305 -20.08 -3.56 -1.72
N ALA A 306 -19.25 -2.61 -1.26
CA ALA A 306 -18.99 -1.37 -1.96
C ALA A 306 -17.50 -1.29 -2.30
N PHE A 307 -17.19 -1.29 -3.59
CA PHE A 307 -15.82 -1.15 -4.07
C PHE A 307 -15.54 0.32 -4.40
N ALA A 308 -14.72 0.98 -3.58
CA ALA A 308 -14.30 2.35 -3.83
C ALA A 308 -13.01 2.37 -4.68
N ILE A 309 -13.03 3.02 -5.84
CA ILE A 309 -11.85 3.16 -6.70
C ILE A 309 -10.89 4.19 -6.09
N THR A 310 -9.60 3.86 -6.03
CA THR A 310 -8.57 4.81 -5.61
C THR A 310 -8.16 5.65 -6.82
N PRO A 311 -8.35 6.97 -6.82
CA PRO A 311 -7.85 7.81 -7.90
C PRO A 311 -6.32 7.80 -7.86
N LYS A 312 -5.67 7.57 -9.01
CA LYS A 312 -4.20 7.56 -9.14
C LYS A 312 -3.65 8.80 -9.87
N VAL A 313 -4.52 9.71 -10.31
CA VAL A 313 -4.12 10.99 -10.92
C VAL A 313 -3.77 11.98 -9.82
N THR A 314 -2.61 12.62 -9.94
CA THR A 314 -2.02 13.46 -8.88
C THR A 314 -1.64 14.83 -9.42
N ASP A 315 -1.89 15.86 -8.63
CA ASP A 315 -1.48 17.23 -8.91
C ASP A 315 0.06 17.35 -8.84
N GLU A 316 0.69 18.21 -9.64
CA GLU A 316 2.16 18.39 -9.68
C GLU A 316 2.71 18.75 -8.30
N ASP A 317 1.98 19.60 -7.57
CA ASP A 317 2.32 20.00 -6.20
C ASP A 317 2.33 18.81 -5.23
N GLN A 318 1.42 17.84 -5.41
CA GLN A 318 1.38 16.62 -4.61
C GLN A 318 2.55 15.70 -4.94
N SER A 319 2.88 15.57 -6.23
CA SER A 319 4.03 14.76 -6.68
C SER A 319 5.34 15.28 -6.10
N ARG A 320 5.57 16.60 -6.12
CA ARG A 320 6.78 17.20 -5.55
C ARG A 320 6.94 16.93 -4.06
N ARG A 321 5.84 16.97 -3.29
CA ARG A 321 5.88 16.64 -1.86
C ARG A 321 6.15 15.16 -1.63
N TYR A 322 5.55 14.29 -2.45
CA TYR A 322 5.81 12.86 -2.41
C TYR A 322 7.28 12.52 -2.68
N GLU A 323 7.89 13.12 -3.71
CA GLU A 323 9.32 12.95 -4.04
C GLU A 323 10.26 13.42 -2.93
N GLN A 324 9.83 14.41 -2.13
CA GLN A 324 10.56 14.88 -0.95
C GLN A 324 10.34 14.02 0.31
N GLU A 325 9.66 12.88 0.17
CA GLU A 325 9.22 11.99 1.24
C GLU A 325 8.39 12.73 2.31
N LEU A 326 7.56 13.69 1.89
CA LEU A 326 6.68 14.47 2.74
C LEU A 326 5.26 13.90 2.68
N MET A 327 4.67 13.55 3.83
CA MET A 327 3.32 12.98 3.86
C MET A 327 2.26 14.02 3.52
N GLU A 328 1.37 13.69 2.60
CA GLU A 328 0.24 14.53 2.19
C GLU A 328 -1.04 14.10 2.92
N PHE A 329 -1.56 14.96 3.79
CA PHE A 329 -2.81 14.70 4.53
C PHE A 329 -4.05 15.28 3.83
N GLY A 330 -3.87 16.33 3.02
CA GLY A 330 -4.90 16.90 2.13
C GLY A 330 -6.03 17.69 2.83
N ALA A 331 -6.72 18.52 2.06
CA ALA A 331 -7.80 19.41 2.51
C ALA A 331 -9.20 18.77 2.54
N SER A 332 -9.37 17.56 1.98
CA SER A 332 -10.66 16.87 1.92
C SER A 332 -11.01 16.16 3.23
N SER A 333 -11.74 16.90 4.07
CA SER A 333 -12.89 16.48 4.90
C SER A 333 -12.85 15.09 5.57
N THR A 334 -12.60 15.09 6.88
CA THR A 334 -13.21 14.18 7.88
C THR A 334 -13.20 12.67 7.55
N SER A 335 -12.12 12.14 6.97
CA SER A 335 -12.00 10.68 6.88
C SER A 335 -11.80 10.09 8.29
N PRO A 336 -12.59 9.08 8.68
CA PRO A 336 -12.45 8.44 9.99
C PRO A 336 -11.03 7.89 10.23
N GLU A 337 -10.36 7.42 9.18
CA GLU A 337 -8.98 6.92 9.24
C GLU A 337 -8.01 8.01 9.71
N LEU A 338 -8.10 9.24 9.18
CA LEU A 338 -7.21 10.34 9.59
C LEU A 338 -7.49 10.79 11.03
N VAL A 339 -8.73 10.69 11.50
CA VAL A 339 -9.08 10.95 12.91
C VAL A 339 -8.38 9.95 13.83
N ILE A 340 -8.33 8.67 13.46
CA ILE A 340 -7.60 7.65 14.23
C ILE A 340 -6.08 7.88 14.18
N VAL A 341 -5.52 8.27 13.04
CA VAL A 341 -4.08 8.64 12.94
C VAL A 341 -3.78 9.79 13.91
N ALA A 342 -4.57 10.85 13.87
CA ALA A 342 -4.40 11.99 14.77
C ALA A 342 -4.60 11.61 16.25
N ALA A 343 -5.60 10.77 16.56
CA ALA A 343 -5.91 10.37 17.92
C ALA A 343 -4.80 9.49 18.52
N THR A 344 -4.28 8.51 17.76
CA THR A 344 -3.17 7.65 18.24
C THR A 344 -1.86 8.44 18.43
N ALA A 345 -1.59 9.41 17.55
CA ALA A 345 -0.49 10.35 17.70
C ALA A 345 -0.65 11.21 18.98
N LEU A 346 -1.81 11.87 19.15
CA LEU A 346 -2.06 12.71 20.32
C LEU A 346 -2.07 11.91 21.63
N LEU A 347 -2.68 10.73 21.64
CA LEU A 347 -2.76 9.87 22.81
C LEU A 347 -1.36 9.51 23.32
N SER A 348 -0.49 9.01 22.44
CA SER A 348 0.89 8.65 22.82
C SER A 348 1.68 9.86 23.35
N LEU A 349 1.51 11.04 22.76
CA LEU A 349 2.17 12.27 23.23
C LEU A 349 1.66 12.74 24.59
N VAL A 350 0.33 12.80 24.78
CA VAL A 350 -0.31 13.22 26.04
C VAL A 350 0.04 12.26 27.17
N CYS A 351 -0.03 10.95 26.90
CA CYS A 351 0.32 9.93 27.88
C CYS A 351 1.82 9.93 28.23
N LEU A 352 2.71 10.19 27.26
CA LEU A 352 4.14 10.34 27.52
C LEU A 352 4.41 11.56 28.41
N ALA A 353 3.81 12.71 28.08
CA ALA A 353 3.93 13.93 28.89
C ALA A 353 3.37 13.74 30.30
N GLY A 354 2.22 13.05 30.44
CA GLY A 354 1.62 12.69 31.72
C GLY A 354 2.47 11.71 32.54
N GLY A 355 3.10 10.74 31.89
CA GLY A 355 4.05 9.83 32.53
C GLY A 355 5.28 10.57 33.07
N LEU A 356 5.85 11.47 32.25
CA LEU A 356 6.99 12.29 32.66
C LEU A 356 6.64 13.24 33.81
N SER A 357 5.47 13.89 33.76
CA SER A 357 5.04 14.79 34.83
C SER A 357 4.87 14.05 36.16
N ARG A 358 4.41 12.79 36.14
CA ARG A 358 4.35 11.94 37.33
C ARG A 358 5.73 11.58 37.89
N VAL A 359 6.70 11.27 37.02
CA VAL A 359 8.09 11.00 37.46
C VAL A 359 8.63 12.21 38.22
N VAL A 360 8.40 13.41 37.67
CA VAL A 360 8.84 14.67 38.29
C VAL A 360 8.09 14.96 39.59
N ALA A 361 6.77 14.75 39.62
CA ALA A 361 5.93 15.09 40.77
C ALA A 361 6.04 14.11 41.94
N SER A 362 6.31 12.83 41.69
CA SER A 362 6.30 11.79 42.73
C SER A 362 7.50 11.83 43.68
N GLY A 363 8.55 12.62 43.38
CA GLY A 363 9.77 12.69 44.20
C GLY A 363 10.50 11.35 44.38
N CYS A 364 10.03 10.28 43.73
CA CYS A 364 10.59 8.96 43.75
C CYS A 364 11.87 8.99 42.90
N GLY A 365 12.97 8.43 43.39
CA GLY A 365 14.24 8.45 42.67
C GLY A 365 14.04 7.97 41.23
N SER A 366 14.53 8.74 40.25
CA SER A 366 14.33 8.50 38.80
C SER A 366 14.49 7.02 38.43
N THR A 367 15.41 6.32 39.09
CA THR A 367 15.72 4.89 38.93
C THR A 367 14.57 3.92 39.21
N SER A 368 13.76 4.12 40.26
CA SER A 368 12.66 3.20 40.59
C SER A 368 11.49 3.35 39.62
N CYS A 369 11.20 4.58 39.21
CA CYS A 369 10.17 4.86 38.21
C CYS A 369 10.58 4.36 36.82
N LEU A 370 11.85 4.56 36.44
CA LEU A 370 12.42 3.98 35.22
C LEU A 370 12.41 2.45 35.25
N SER A 371 12.63 1.82 36.41
CA SER A 371 12.52 0.36 36.56
C SER A 371 11.09 -0.11 36.30
N ALA A 372 10.10 0.55 36.89
CA ALA A 372 8.69 0.14 36.80
C ALA A 372 8.05 0.40 35.42
N PHE A 373 8.39 1.52 34.78
CA PHE A 373 7.71 1.98 33.56
C PHE A 373 8.63 2.03 32.33
N GLY A 374 9.89 1.62 32.42
CA GLY A 374 10.90 1.82 31.38
C GLY A 374 10.45 1.33 29.99
N LEU A 375 9.88 0.12 29.89
CA LEU A 375 9.37 -0.42 28.63
C LEU A 375 8.15 0.38 28.10
N GLN A 376 7.28 0.90 28.98
CA GLN A 376 6.16 1.75 28.57
C GLN A 376 6.64 3.11 28.07
N PHE A 377 7.64 3.71 28.72
CA PHE A 377 8.27 4.95 28.26
C PHE A 377 8.92 4.77 26.89
N VAL A 378 9.66 3.68 26.69
CA VAL A 378 10.27 3.37 25.38
C VAL A 378 9.20 3.18 24.32
N LEU A 379 8.15 2.41 24.60
CA LEU A 379 7.06 2.17 23.66
C LEU A 379 6.30 3.46 23.31
N CYS A 380 5.86 4.23 24.31
CA CYS A 380 5.14 5.49 24.09
C CYS A 380 6.03 6.53 23.39
N GLY A 381 7.30 6.60 23.77
CA GLY A 381 8.29 7.46 23.13
C GLY A 381 8.51 7.09 21.67
N ALA A 382 8.64 5.80 21.35
CA ALA A 382 8.75 5.32 19.98
C ALA A 382 7.50 5.62 19.15
N LEU A 383 6.30 5.45 19.72
CA LEU A 383 5.03 5.80 19.08
C LEU A 383 4.90 7.32 18.82
N ALA A 384 5.29 8.14 19.79
CA ALA A 384 5.31 9.59 19.62
C ALA A 384 6.33 10.00 18.54
N ALA A 385 7.54 9.45 18.58
CA ALA A 385 8.58 9.70 17.58
C ALA A 385 8.16 9.26 16.17
N ALA A 386 7.48 8.11 16.04
CA ALA A 386 6.95 7.64 14.77
C ALA A 386 5.91 8.62 14.20
N ASN A 387 5.15 9.31 15.05
CA ASN A 387 4.09 10.24 14.64
C ASN A 387 4.55 11.70 14.48
N VAL A 388 5.85 12.01 14.51
CA VAL A 388 6.37 13.38 14.32
C VAL A 388 5.75 14.12 13.13
N PRO A 389 5.67 13.55 11.92
CA PRO A 389 5.08 14.27 10.79
C PRO A 389 3.56 14.51 10.93
N VAL A 390 2.87 13.75 11.78
CA VAL A 390 1.46 13.98 12.12
C VAL A 390 1.35 15.25 12.97
N TYR A 391 2.21 15.42 13.98
CA TYR A 391 2.25 16.65 14.78
C TYR A 391 2.62 17.87 13.93
N GLU A 392 3.61 17.73 13.05
CA GLU A 392 3.98 18.78 12.10
C GLU A 392 2.80 19.17 11.20
N ALA A 393 2.08 18.17 10.67
CA ALA A 393 0.90 18.40 9.84
C ALA A 393 -0.27 19.04 10.61
N MET A 394 -0.41 18.76 11.90
CA MET A 394 -1.48 19.32 12.75
C MET A 394 -1.18 20.74 13.23
N LEU A 395 0.07 21.05 13.57
CA LEU A 395 0.43 22.25 14.34
C LEU A 395 1.31 23.25 13.57
N LEU A 396 2.20 22.77 12.69
CA LEU A 396 3.28 23.61 12.13
C LEU A 396 3.08 23.91 10.64
N ARG A 397 2.52 22.98 9.87
CA ARG A 397 2.38 23.09 8.42
C ARG A 397 1.30 24.10 8.01
N LYS A 398 1.63 24.93 7.03
CA LYS A 398 0.74 25.94 6.42
C LYS A 398 0.40 25.67 4.96
N ASP A 399 1.02 24.66 4.36
CA ASP A 399 0.81 24.26 2.98
C ASP A 399 -0.43 23.35 2.83
N ARG A 400 -0.75 22.98 1.58
CA ARG A 400 -1.95 22.17 1.25
C ARG A 400 -1.90 20.73 1.80
N GLY A 401 -0.72 20.24 2.15
CA GLY A 401 -0.56 18.92 2.77
C GLY A 401 -0.73 18.88 4.28
N ARG A 402 -1.09 20.00 4.92
CA ARG A 402 -1.45 20.06 6.34
C ARG A 402 -2.65 19.17 6.66
N MET A 403 -2.78 18.76 7.92
CA MET A 403 -3.96 18.07 8.42
C MET A 403 -5.11 19.07 8.64
N ALA A 404 -6.33 18.70 8.27
CA ALA A 404 -7.50 19.54 8.45
C ALA A 404 -7.79 19.79 9.95
N PHE A 405 -8.09 21.04 10.32
CA PHE A 405 -8.33 21.43 11.72
C PHE A 405 -9.46 20.62 12.38
N GLY A 406 -10.55 20.34 11.64
CA GLY A 406 -11.66 19.53 12.14
C GLY A 406 -11.25 18.10 12.53
N VAL A 407 -10.26 17.51 11.86
CA VAL A 407 -9.72 16.17 12.20
C VAL A 407 -9.00 16.23 13.55
N SER A 408 -8.16 17.25 13.75
CA SER A 408 -7.45 17.46 15.02
C SER A 408 -8.42 17.66 16.19
N VAL A 409 -9.48 18.45 16.00
CA VAL A 409 -10.53 18.67 17.00
C VAL A 409 -11.29 17.36 17.31
N ALA A 410 -11.73 16.64 16.28
CA ALA A 410 -12.43 15.37 16.44
C ALA A 410 -11.57 14.31 17.14
N ALA A 411 -10.28 14.23 16.82
CA ALA A 411 -9.35 13.33 17.47
C ALA A 411 -9.17 13.69 18.97
N CYS A 412 -8.94 14.97 19.26
CA CYS A 412 -8.70 15.45 20.62
C CYS A 412 -9.94 15.27 21.51
N PHE A 413 -11.08 15.84 21.11
CA PHE A 413 -12.28 15.87 21.96
C PHE A 413 -13.18 14.64 21.80
N GLY A 414 -13.15 13.99 20.63
CA GLY A 414 -13.99 12.82 20.36
C GLY A 414 -13.38 11.50 20.83
N LEU A 415 -12.03 11.38 20.85
CA LEU A 415 -11.37 10.12 21.19
C LEU A 415 -10.38 10.24 22.34
N VAL A 416 -9.41 11.14 22.27
CA VAL A 416 -8.30 11.20 23.24
C VAL A 416 -8.75 11.65 24.62
N LEU A 417 -9.45 12.77 24.71
CA LEU A 417 -9.92 13.30 25.99
C LEU A 417 -10.89 12.32 26.69
N PRO A 418 -11.91 11.75 26.00
CA PRO A 418 -12.75 10.71 26.59
C PRO A 418 -11.95 9.48 27.03
N ALA A 419 -11.03 8.98 26.21
CA ALA A 419 -10.22 7.82 26.56
C ALA A 419 -9.38 8.06 27.83
N CYS A 420 -8.71 9.22 27.91
CA CYS A 420 -7.95 9.61 29.09
C CYS A 420 -8.86 9.78 30.32
N LEU A 421 -10.01 10.44 30.19
CA LEU A 421 -10.92 10.67 31.32
C LEU A 421 -11.54 9.37 31.82
N ILE A 422 -12.04 8.51 30.91
CA ILE A 422 -12.61 7.21 31.27
C ILE A 422 -11.53 6.37 31.95
N TRP A 423 -10.34 6.29 31.36
CA TRP A 423 -9.26 5.50 31.95
C TRP A 423 -8.85 6.02 33.32
N VAL A 424 -8.69 7.34 33.49
CA VAL A 424 -8.28 7.92 34.77
C VAL A 424 -9.35 7.77 35.85
N ASN A 425 -10.64 7.77 35.50
CA ASN A 425 -11.72 7.75 36.49
C ASN A 425 -12.31 6.35 36.75
N VAL A 426 -12.23 5.41 35.81
CA VAL A 426 -12.89 4.09 35.91
C VAL A 426 -11.94 2.99 36.35
N PHE A 427 -10.74 2.93 35.78
CA PHE A 427 -9.72 1.90 36.06
C PHE A 427 -8.60 2.53 36.86
#